data_AF-A0A0S7YN42-F1
#
_entry.id   AF-A0A0S7YN42-F1
#
_cell.length_a   1.000
_cell.length_b   1.000
_cell.length_c   1.000
_cell.angle_alpha   90.00
_cell.angle_beta   90.00
_cell.angle_gamma   90.00
#
_symmetry.space_group_name_H-M   'P 1'
#
loop_
_entity.id
_entity.type
_entity.pdbx_description
1 polymer ?
#
loop_
_entity_poly.entity_id
_entity_poly.type
_entity_poly.pdbx_seq_one_letter_code
_entity_poly.pdbx_strand_id
1 'polypeptide(L)'
;MGAALLGLVAAGSAWAPEAAADLGVTDPSLPPVSGEWASDPVAQMLDYGGLVQGYDVHLFDFSNIVRQNVGADERITCDALLTAIVTSWPGEPTVVFAGPIEILVFGKADQTTGTFSAQILSLDAAAFSMPDVLLRVSPNPDLTSTGQVTVTDLGGGMWNIDSFFDVYTELSPNKGLTWLPDLEALQRPGHRLTLLPEPATLSLLVLGAACLLRRRR
;
A
#
# COMPACT_ATOMS: atom_id res chain seq x y z
N MET A 1 -40.03 -18.90 35.17
CA MET A 1 -39.84 -17.44 35.35
C MET A 1 -38.40 -17.27 35.82
N GLY A 2 -37.38 -16.95 35.02
CA GLY A 2 -37.32 -16.13 33.82
C GLY A 2 -36.43 -14.92 34.15
N ALA A 3 -35.11 -15.06 34.04
CA ALA A 3 -34.16 -13.96 33.97
C ALA A 3 -32.78 -14.49 33.49
N ALA A 4 -32.55 -14.40 32.18
CA ALA A 4 -31.22 -14.55 31.60
C ALA A 4 -30.51 -13.19 31.70
N LEU A 5 -29.36 -13.13 32.38
CA LEU A 5 -28.50 -11.96 32.39
C LEU A 5 -27.52 -12.08 31.22
N LEU A 6 -27.75 -11.28 30.17
CA LEU A 6 -26.77 -11.01 29.12
C LEU A 6 -25.63 -10.17 29.71
N GLY A 7 -24.43 -10.74 29.82
CA GLY A 7 -23.19 -10.01 30.07
C GLY A 7 -22.45 -9.80 28.75
N LEU A 8 -22.59 -8.60 28.21
CA LEU A 8 -21.92 -8.08 27.01
C LEU A 8 -20.39 -8.21 27.14
N VAL A 9 -19.77 -9.04 26.30
CA VAL A 9 -18.30 -9.05 26.14
C VAL A 9 -17.95 -7.84 25.28
N ALA A 10 -17.44 -6.78 25.92
CA ALA A 10 -16.77 -5.70 25.22
C ALA A 10 -15.43 -6.23 24.69
N ALA A 11 -15.40 -6.66 23.44
CA ALA A 11 -14.17 -6.85 22.71
C ALA A 11 -13.60 -5.45 22.40
N GLY A 12 -12.83 -4.91 23.34
CA GLY A 12 -11.92 -3.83 23.04
C GLY A 12 -10.91 -4.38 22.04
N SER A 13 -11.00 -3.95 20.79
CA SER A 13 -9.94 -4.13 19.79
C SER A 13 -8.73 -3.34 20.27
N ALA A 14 -7.91 -3.97 21.10
CA ALA A 14 -6.56 -3.51 21.35
C ALA A 14 -5.79 -3.76 20.06
N TRP A 15 -5.42 -2.67 19.39
CA TRP A 15 -4.54 -2.70 18.25
C TRP A 15 -3.20 -3.21 18.78
N ALA A 16 -2.92 -4.48 18.53
CA ALA A 16 -1.59 -5.01 18.73
C ALA A 16 -0.73 -4.36 17.62
N PRO A 17 0.46 -3.80 17.93
CA PRO A 17 1.42 -3.56 16.87
C PRO A 17 1.67 -4.93 16.22
N GLU A 18 1.29 -5.10 14.96
CA GLU A 18 1.72 -6.26 14.18
C GLU A 18 3.25 -6.29 14.30
N ALA A 19 3.77 -7.26 15.04
CA ALA A 19 5.15 -7.65 14.91
C ALA A 19 5.27 -8.25 13.50
N ALA A 20 5.55 -7.40 12.51
CA ALA A 20 5.93 -7.84 11.18
C ALA A 20 7.27 -8.57 11.33
N ALA A 21 7.20 -9.88 11.51
CA ALA A 21 8.39 -10.70 11.39
C ALA A 21 8.84 -10.60 9.93
N ASP A 22 10.08 -10.16 9.75
CA ASP A 22 10.80 -10.06 8.48
C ASP A 22 11.02 -11.45 7.88
N LEU A 23 9.93 -12.13 7.52
CA LEU A 23 9.95 -13.47 6.96
C LEU A 23 10.09 -13.34 5.45
N GLY A 24 11.12 -14.00 4.93
CA GLY A 24 11.39 -13.96 3.49
C GLY A 24 10.21 -14.47 2.65
N VAL A 25 10.00 -13.81 1.52
CA VAL A 25 9.06 -14.19 0.47
C VAL A 25 9.69 -15.21 -0.48
N THR A 26 8.86 -15.95 -1.23
CA THR A 26 9.30 -16.93 -2.23
C THR A 26 9.25 -16.39 -3.66
N ASP A 27 9.04 -15.09 -3.84
CA ASP A 27 9.09 -14.41 -5.13
C ASP A 27 9.74 -13.04 -4.93
N PRO A 28 10.87 -12.73 -5.60
CA PRO A 28 11.57 -11.44 -5.48
C PRO A 28 10.92 -10.30 -6.28
N SER A 29 9.77 -10.54 -6.94
CA SER A 29 9.16 -9.58 -7.86
C SER A 29 8.30 -8.52 -7.16
N LEU A 30 8.17 -7.35 -7.80
CA LEU A 30 7.41 -6.19 -7.31
C LEU A 30 6.13 -5.90 -8.12
N PRO A 31 5.06 -5.37 -7.53
CA PRO A 31 4.82 -5.40 -6.09
C PRO A 31 4.77 -6.86 -5.61
N PRO A 32 5.10 -7.15 -4.35
CA PRO A 32 4.88 -8.47 -3.79
C PRO A 32 3.38 -8.79 -3.89
N VAL A 33 3.02 -10.02 -4.26
CA VAL A 33 1.63 -10.37 -4.63
C VAL A 33 0.63 -10.19 -3.48
N SER A 34 1.07 -10.34 -2.22
CA SER A 34 0.28 -10.00 -1.03
C SER A 34 0.86 -8.80 -0.27
N GLY A 35 1.78 -8.08 -0.88
CA GLY A 35 2.40 -6.90 -0.30
C GLY A 35 1.43 -5.75 -0.21
N GLU A 36 1.69 -4.87 0.74
CA GLU A 36 0.91 -3.66 0.99
C GLU A 36 1.88 -2.52 1.29
N TRP A 37 1.70 -1.39 0.62
CA TRP A 37 2.37 -0.16 0.99
C TRP A 37 1.44 0.65 1.89
N ALA A 38 1.83 0.84 3.14
CA ALA A 38 1.04 1.58 4.11
C ALA A 38 1.79 2.80 4.65
N SER A 39 1.04 3.84 4.99
CA SER A 39 1.57 5.01 5.67
C SER A 39 1.63 4.80 7.19
N ASP A 40 2.41 5.62 7.89
CA ASP A 40 2.28 5.70 9.35
C ASP A 40 0.93 6.36 9.69
N PRO A 41 0.02 5.67 10.40
CA PRO A 41 -1.36 6.11 10.58
C PRO A 41 -1.49 7.43 11.33
N VAL A 42 -0.47 7.87 12.07
CA VAL A 42 -0.54 9.11 12.87
C VAL A 42 0.41 10.17 12.33
N ALA A 43 1.57 9.77 11.79
CA ALA A 43 2.56 10.71 11.27
C ALA A 43 2.26 11.15 9.83
N GLN A 44 1.52 10.35 9.05
CA GLN A 44 1.22 10.62 7.64
C GLN A 44 -0.26 10.93 7.45
N MET A 45 -0.67 12.13 7.87
CA MET A 45 -2.00 12.65 7.54
C MET A 45 -2.04 13.20 6.11
N LEU A 46 -3.20 13.08 5.46
CA LEU A 46 -3.56 13.70 4.19
C LEU A 46 -4.37 14.97 4.45
N ASP A 47 -4.09 16.04 3.70
CA ASP A 47 -4.92 17.25 3.72
C ASP A 47 -5.09 17.87 2.33
N TYR A 48 -6.27 17.72 1.74
CA TYR A 48 -6.66 18.36 0.48
C TYR A 48 -7.41 19.67 0.73
N GLY A 49 -6.75 20.61 1.41
CA GLY A 49 -7.28 21.96 1.66
C GLY A 49 -8.41 22.02 2.70
N GLY A 50 -8.41 21.11 3.67
CA GLY A 50 -9.41 20.97 4.73
C GLY A 50 -10.75 20.38 4.28
N LEU A 51 -10.94 20.17 2.97
CA LEU A 51 -12.13 19.55 2.41
C LEU A 51 -12.12 18.04 2.66
N VAL A 52 -11.01 17.40 2.32
CA VAL A 52 -10.75 15.98 2.57
C VAL A 52 -9.51 15.87 3.41
N GLN A 53 -9.68 15.35 4.62
CA GLN A 53 -8.59 15.00 5.52
C GLN A 53 -8.66 13.52 5.81
N GLY A 54 -7.51 12.88 5.88
CA GLY A 54 -7.46 11.47 6.19
C GLY A 54 -6.13 11.02 6.74
N TYR A 55 -6.07 9.74 7.07
CA TYR A 55 -4.88 9.07 7.59
C TYR A 55 -5.02 7.57 7.34
N ASP A 56 -4.00 6.81 7.73
CA ASP A 56 -3.98 5.35 7.58
C ASP A 56 -4.19 4.97 6.11
N VAL A 57 -3.19 5.34 5.29
CA VAL A 57 -3.26 5.19 3.84
C VAL A 57 -2.63 3.86 3.46
N HIS A 58 -3.36 3.04 2.71
CA HIS A 58 -2.90 1.72 2.28
C HIS A 58 -3.04 1.60 0.78
N LEU A 59 -2.03 1.02 0.12
CA LEU A 59 -2.00 0.69 -1.30
C LEU A 59 -1.71 -0.81 -1.45
N PHE A 60 -2.70 -1.56 -1.93
CA PHE A 60 -2.72 -3.03 -1.88
C PHE A 60 -3.57 -3.63 -3.00
N ASP A 61 -3.78 -4.96 -2.95
CA ASP A 61 -4.57 -5.74 -3.90
C ASP A 61 -4.11 -5.55 -5.36
N PHE A 62 -2.79 -5.68 -5.55
CA PHE A 62 -2.18 -5.52 -6.86
C PHE A 62 -2.59 -6.65 -7.80
N SER A 63 -3.23 -6.27 -8.91
CA SER A 63 -3.71 -7.21 -9.92
C SER A 63 -3.31 -6.78 -11.32
N ASN A 64 -3.46 -7.69 -12.30
CA ASN A 64 -3.06 -7.44 -13.69
C ASN A 64 -1.61 -6.96 -13.84
N ILE A 65 -0.71 -7.47 -13.00
CA ILE A 65 0.69 -7.04 -12.96
C ILE A 65 1.41 -7.46 -14.24
N VAL A 66 1.92 -6.48 -14.96
CA VAL A 66 2.80 -6.65 -16.12
C VAL A 66 4.14 -6.00 -15.80
N ARG A 67 5.22 -6.76 -16.01
CA ARG A 67 6.60 -6.30 -15.83
C ARG A 67 7.30 -6.33 -17.17
N GLN A 68 7.93 -5.23 -17.53
CA GLN A 68 8.61 -5.08 -18.81
C GLN A 68 9.92 -4.33 -18.62
N ASN A 69 11.02 -4.90 -19.14
CA ASN A 69 12.28 -4.19 -19.23
C ASN A 69 12.17 -3.04 -20.24
N VAL A 70 12.58 -1.84 -19.83
CA VAL A 70 12.66 -0.64 -20.65
C VAL A 70 14.10 -0.13 -20.56
N GLY A 71 14.95 -0.60 -21.48
CA GLY A 71 16.39 -0.34 -21.39
C GLY A 71 16.99 -1.03 -20.17
N ALA A 72 17.60 -0.25 -19.27
CA ALA A 72 18.16 -0.76 -18.02
C ALA A 72 17.15 -0.80 -16.86
N ASP A 73 15.94 -0.28 -17.07
CA ASP A 73 14.93 -0.13 -16.03
C ASP A 73 13.85 -1.21 -16.15
N GLU A 74 13.19 -1.53 -15.04
CA GLU A 74 12.00 -2.37 -15.04
C GLU A 74 10.76 -1.48 -14.88
N ARG A 75 9.86 -1.53 -15.85
CA ARG A 75 8.55 -0.88 -15.79
C ARG A 75 7.51 -1.89 -15.34
N ILE A 76 6.71 -1.50 -14.34
CA ILE A 76 5.65 -2.28 -13.76
C ILE A 76 4.34 -1.53 -13.96
N THR A 77 3.35 -2.18 -14.53
CA THR A 77 1.98 -1.66 -14.61
C THR A 77 1.05 -2.66 -13.96
N CYS A 78 0.16 -2.18 -13.09
CA CYS A 78 -0.85 -3.01 -12.43
C CYS A 78 -2.07 -2.18 -12.05
N ASP A 79 -3.16 -2.84 -11.72
CA ASP A 79 -4.27 -2.22 -11.02
C ASP A 79 -4.04 -2.37 -9.51
N ALA A 80 -4.47 -1.38 -8.73
CA ALA A 80 -4.35 -1.39 -7.27
C ALA A 80 -5.57 -0.76 -6.60
N LEU A 81 -5.75 -1.08 -5.32
CA LEU A 81 -6.66 -0.39 -4.42
C LEU A 81 -5.87 0.54 -3.51
N LEU A 82 -6.38 1.76 -3.31
CA LEU A 82 -5.89 2.68 -2.29
C LEU A 82 -7.00 3.00 -1.31
N THR A 83 -6.75 2.84 -0.02
CA THR A 83 -7.69 3.23 1.04
C THR A 83 -7.12 4.31 1.93
N ALA A 84 -8.01 5.13 2.49
CA ALA A 84 -7.67 6.07 3.54
C ALA A 84 -8.87 6.20 4.50
N ILE A 85 -8.60 6.35 5.80
CA ILE A 85 -9.61 6.74 6.78
C ILE A 85 -9.84 8.24 6.65
N VAL A 86 -11.07 8.66 6.36
CA VAL A 86 -11.41 10.06 6.08
C VAL A 86 -12.13 10.65 7.29
N THR A 87 -11.65 11.80 7.79
CA THR A 87 -12.17 12.45 8.99
C THR A 87 -13.16 13.58 8.70
N SER A 88 -13.10 14.17 7.50
CA SER A 88 -13.85 15.39 7.16
C SER A 88 -14.91 15.21 6.07
N TRP A 89 -15.16 13.98 5.60
CA TRP A 89 -16.08 13.72 4.49
C TRP A 89 -17.38 13.02 4.94
N PRO A 90 -18.57 13.48 4.51
CA PRO A 90 -19.83 12.90 4.96
C PRO A 90 -20.06 11.50 4.38
N GLY A 91 -20.40 10.54 5.25
CA GLY A 91 -21.10 9.31 4.88
C GLY A 91 -20.30 8.01 4.95
N GLU A 92 -18.97 8.03 4.80
CA GLU A 92 -18.13 6.82 4.88
C GLU A 92 -16.83 7.11 5.66
N PRO A 93 -16.49 6.31 6.68
CA PRO A 93 -15.25 6.50 7.44
C PRO A 93 -14.00 6.12 6.64
N THR A 94 -14.16 5.35 5.55
CA THR A 94 -13.07 4.88 4.70
C THR A 94 -13.45 5.10 3.24
N VAL A 95 -12.55 5.71 2.47
CA VAL A 95 -12.68 5.80 1.01
C VAL A 95 -11.82 4.74 0.36
N VAL A 96 -12.31 4.14 -0.72
CA VAL A 96 -11.57 3.19 -1.55
C VAL A 96 -11.45 3.77 -2.94
N PHE A 97 -10.22 3.98 -3.39
CA PHE A 97 -9.87 4.33 -4.75
C PHE A 97 -9.38 3.08 -5.49
N ALA A 98 -9.80 2.93 -6.74
CA ALA A 98 -9.35 1.84 -7.60
C ALA A 98 -8.88 2.40 -8.92
N GLY A 99 -7.73 1.94 -9.41
CA GLY A 99 -7.21 2.35 -10.70
C GLY A 99 -5.83 1.79 -11.04
N PRO A 100 -5.39 2.02 -12.27
CA PRO A 100 -4.05 1.65 -12.70
C PRO A 100 -2.97 2.50 -12.00
N ILE A 101 -1.84 1.85 -11.76
CA ILE A 101 -0.59 2.45 -11.29
C ILE A 101 0.56 1.99 -12.20
N GLU A 102 1.48 2.92 -12.49
CA GLU A 102 2.72 2.66 -13.20
C GLU A 102 3.91 3.00 -12.33
N ILE A 103 4.83 2.05 -12.19
CA ILE A 103 6.05 2.17 -11.40
C ILE A 103 7.24 1.91 -12.33
N LEU A 104 8.29 2.72 -12.19
CA LEU A 104 9.57 2.50 -12.85
C LEU A 104 10.63 2.24 -11.79
N VAL A 105 11.37 1.14 -11.94
CA VAL A 105 12.49 0.78 -11.06
C VAL A 105 13.78 0.87 -11.84
N PHE A 106 14.62 1.84 -11.47
CA PHE A 106 15.80 2.20 -12.24
C PHE A 106 16.93 1.18 -12.09
N GLY A 107 17.52 0.77 -13.20
CA GLY A 107 18.65 -0.18 -13.21
C GLY A 107 18.29 -1.61 -12.77
N LYS A 108 17.01 -1.93 -12.58
CA LYS A 108 16.55 -3.25 -12.13
C LYS A 108 16.43 -4.27 -13.25
N ALA A 109 16.42 -3.85 -14.53
CA ALA A 109 16.27 -4.80 -15.63
C ALA A 109 17.29 -5.93 -15.53
N ASP A 110 16.79 -7.18 -15.59
CA ASP A 110 17.57 -8.41 -15.47
C ASP A 110 18.32 -8.60 -14.13
N GLN A 111 18.04 -7.77 -13.11
CA GLN A 111 18.57 -7.89 -11.76
C GLN A 111 17.51 -8.42 -10.79
N THR A 112 17.80 -9.54 -10.15
CA THR A 112 16.94 -10.11 -9.11
C THR A 112 17.15 -9.41 -7.76
N THR A 113 18.41 -9.17 -7.38
CA THR A 113 18.79 -8.61 -6.08
C THR A 113 19.49 -7.26 -6.23
N GLY A 114 19.39 -6.42 -5.20
CA GLY A 114 20.05 -5.13 -5.15
C GLY A 114 19.17 -4.06 -4.54
N THR A 115 19.72 -2.86 -4.42
CA THR A 115 18.99 -1.66 -4.02
C THR A 115 18.85 -0.75 -5.23
N PHE A 116 17.63 -0.40 -5.56
CA PHE A 116 17.25 0.34 -6.76
C PHE A 116 16.44 1.57 -6.35
N SER A 117 16.71 2.70 -7.01
CA SER A 117 15.78 3.82 -6.97
C SER A 117 14.52 3.46 -7.74
N ALA A 118 13.37 3.95 -7.30
CA ALA A 118 12.09 3.73 -7.97
C ALA A 118 11.28 5.03 -8.03
N GLN A 119 10.29 5.05 -8.93
CA GLN A 119 9.37 6.18 -9.10
C GLN A 119 7.99 5.66 -9.46
N ILE A 120 6.95 6.21 -8.83
CA ILE A 120 5.58 6.08 -9.31
C ILE A 120 5.37 7.13 -10.41
N LEU A 121 5.19 6.66 -11.64
CA LEU A 121 5.03 7.51 -12.82
C LEU A 121 3.60 8.01 -12.97
N SER A 122 2.64 7.13 -12.68
CA SER A 122 1.22 7.47 -12.73
C SER A 122 0.44 6.66 -11.71
N LEU A 123 -0.64 7.27 -11.24
CA LEU A 123 -1.75 6.66 -10.52
C LEU A 123 -2.95 7.47 -10.99
N ASP A 124 -3.98 6.81 -11.51
CA ASP A 124 -5.24 7.46 -11.88
C ASP A 124 -6.38 6.58 -11.37
N ALA A 125 -6.96 6.97 -10.25
CA ALA A 125 -7.92 6.15 -9.53
C ALA A 125 -9.22 6.90 -9.27
N ALA A 126 -10.34 6.17 -9.28
CA ALA A 126 -11.65 6.71 -8.96
C ALA A 126 -12.15 6.12 -7.64
N ALA A 127 -12.84 6.93 -6.83
CA ALA A 127 -13.44 6.44 -5.60
C ALA A 127 -14.66 5.54 -5.92
N PHE A 128 -14.69 4.34 -5.32
CA PHE A 128 -15.72 3.34 -5.61
C PHE A 128 -17.14 3.82 -5.26
N SER A 129 -17.30 4.41 -4.08
CA SER A 129 -18.59 4.94 -3.61
C SER A 129 -18.95 6.29 -4.23
N MET A 130 -18.00 6.94 -4.91
CA MET A 130 -18.14 8.29 -5.45
C MET A 130 -17.34 8.43 -6.76
N PRO A 131 -17.87 7.93 -7.90
CA PRO A 131 -17.13 7.90 -9.16
C PRO A 131 -16.68 9.27 -9.69
N ASP A 132 -17.26 10.33 -9.15
CA ASP A 132 -16.96 11.72 -9.48
C ASP A 132 -15.70 12.25 -8.75
N VAL A 133 -15.25 11.53 -7.71
CA VAL A 133 -14.05 11.81 -6.93
C VAL A 133 -12.89 10.99 -7.51
N LEU A 134 -11.84 11.69 -7.93
CA LEU A 134 -10.65 11.11 -8.54
C LEU A 134 -9.42 11.38 -7.67
N LEU A 135 -8.46 10.47 -7.71
CA LEU A 135 -7.15 10.60 -7.09
C LEU A 135 -6.09 10.32 -8.15
N ARG A 136 -5.05 11.14 -8.16
CA ARG A 136 -3.89 10.89 -9.01
C ARG A 136 -2.58 11.20 -8.32
N VAL A 137 -1.48 10.69 -8.87
CA VAL A 137 -0.15 11.25 -8.58
C VAL A 137 -0.01 12.61 -9.27
N SER A 138 0.61 13.56 -8.56
CA SER A 138 0.85 14.92 -9.05
C SER A 138 1.59 14.92 -10.40
N PRO A 139 1.09 15.64 -11.43
CA PRO A 139 1.78 15.78 -12.71
C PRO A 139 2.89 16.86 -12.68
N ASN A 140 3.06 17.56 -11.55
CA ASN A 140 4.09 18.58 -11.41
C ASN A 140 5.50 17.94 -11.41
N PRO A 141 6.40 18.31 -12.34
CA PRO A 141 7.75 17.75 -12.40
C PRO A 141 8.59 18.01 -11.14
N ASP A 142 8.28 19.08 -10.40
CA ASP A 142 8.96 19.41 -9.14
C ASP A 142 8.49 18.53 -7.96
N LEU A 143 7.38 17.80 -8.12
CA LEU A 143 6.77 16.93 -7.11
C LEU A 143 6.75 15.48 -7.58
N THR A 144 7.94 14.96 -7.84
CA THR A 144 8.11 13.59 -8.33
C THR A 144 7.94 12.57 -7.19
N SER A 145 7.06 11.58 -7.39
CA SER A 145 6.83 10.51 -6.41
C SER A 145 7.93 9.45 -6.49
N THR A 146 8.95 9.57 -5.65
CA THR A 146 10.16 8.73 -5.69
C THR A 146 10.21 7.75 -4.53
N GLY A 147 11.07 6.73 -4.65
CA GLY A 147 11.19 5.69 -3.66
C GLY A 147 12.46 4.88 -3.81
N GLN A 148 12.57 3.85 -2.98
CA GLN A 148 13.63 2.87 -3.05
C GLN A 148 13.05 1.47 -2.88
N VAL A 149 13.66 0.51 -3.57
CA VAL A 149 13.38 -0.91 -3.45
C VAL A 149 14.69 -1.63 -3.16
N THR A 150 14.71 -2.45 -2.13
CA THR A 150 15.81 -3.37 -1.83
C THR A 150 15.30 -4.79 -1.90
N VAL A 151 15.97 -5.62 -2.70
CA VAL A 151 15.73 -7.07 -2.76
C VAL A 151 16.99 -7.79 -2.31
N THR A 152 16.89 -8.54 -1.21
CA THR A 152 18.00 -9.30 -0.61
C THR A 152 17.73 -10.78 -0.74
N ASP A 153 18.70 -11.55 -1.23
CA ASP A 153 18.65 -13.01 -1.19
C ASP A 153 18.99 -13.51 0.23
N LEU A 154 18.07 -14.26 0.84
CA LEU A 154 18.27 -14.86 2.17
C LEU A 154 18.81 -16.29 2.06
N GLY A 155 18.98 -16.82 0.85
CA GLY A 155 19.32 -18.20 0.56
C GLY A 155 18.11 -19.13 0.63
N GLY A 156 18.27 -20.35 0.10
CA GLY A 156 17.22 -21.38 0.15
C GLY A 156 15.99 -21.07 -0.70
N GLY A 157 16.08 -20.13 -1.65
CA GLY A 157 14.95 -19.67 -2.46
C GLY A 157 14.00 -18.73 -1.70
N MET A 158 14.51 -18.03 -0.66
CA MET A 158 13.78 -16.99 0.03
C MET A 158 14.45 -15.63 -0.20
N TRP A 159 13.63 -14.59 -0.27
CA TRP A 159 14.06 -13.21 -0.48
C TRP A 159 13.47 -12.31 0.57
N ASN A 160 14.17 -11.25 0.92
CA ASN A 160 13.63 -10.13 1.65
C ASN A 160 13.39 -8.96 0.68
N ILE A 161 12.23 -8.33 0.76
CA ILE A 161 11.91 -7.14 -0.03
C ILE A 161 11.55 -6.04 0.97
N ASP A 162 12.29 -4.94 0.90
CA ASP A 162 11.98 -3.70 1.60
C ASP A 162 11.79 -2.60 0.55
N SER A 163 10.78 -1.76 0.73
CA SER A 163 10.60 -0.61 -0.16
C SER A 163 9.79 0.50 0.51
N PHE A 164 10.00 1.71 0.02
CA PHE A 164 9.16 2.85 0.36
C PHE A 164 8.99 3.76 -0.84
N PHE A 165 7.91 4.53 -0.83
CA PHE A 165 7.64 5.61 -1.76
C PHE A 165 7.18 6.85 -1.01
N ASP A 166 7.72 7.99 -1.39
CA ASP A 166 7.28 9.30 -1.00
C ASP A 166 6.38 9.83 -2.11
N VAL A 167 5.06 9.84 -1.87
CA VAL A 167 4.04 10.04 -2.91
C VAL A 167 3.43 11.43 -2.80
N TYR A 168 3.35 12.14 -3.93
CA TYR A 168 2.62 13.39 -4.04
C TYR A 168 1.33 13.12 -4.81
N THR A 169 0.20 13.36 -4.16
CA THR A 169 -1.12 13.11 -4.76
C THR A 169 -1.93 14.38 -4.92
N GLU A 170 -2.85 14.34 -5.87
CA GLU A 170 -3.88 15.34 -6.05
C GLU A 170 -5.25 14.66 -6.07
N LEU A 171 -6.23 15.26 -5.39
CA LEU A 171 -7.60 14.80 -5.33
C LEU A 171 -8.50 15.77 -6.10
N SER A 172 -9.38 15.23 -6.93
CA SER A 172 -10.43 15.98 -7.60
C SER A 172 -11.80 15.58 -7.07
N PRO A 173 -12.55 16.49 -6.44
CA PRO A 173 -13.92 16.19 -6.00
C PRO A 173 -14.97 16.35 -7.12
N ASN A 174 -14.56 16.72 -8.34
CA ASN A 174 -15.46 17.18 -9.40
C ASN A 174 -15.03 16.72 -10.81
N LYS A 175 -14.77 15.41 -10.97
CA LYS A 175 -14.45 14.78 -12.26
C LYS A 175 -13.25 15.38 -12.99
N GLY A 176 -12.23 15.80 -12.24
CA GLY A 176 -11.01 16.35 -12.79
C GLY A 176 -11.09 17.81 -13.24
N LEU A 177 -12.18 18.53 -12.94
CA LEU A 177 -12.29 19.96 -13.24
C LEU A 177 -11.34 20.80 -12.38
N THR A 178 -11.19 20.44 -11.11
CA THR A 178 -10.22 21.02 -10.18
C THR A 178 -9.46 19.94 -9.45
N TRP A 179 -8.19 20.16 -9.19
CA TRP A 179 -7.30 19.26 -8.47
C TRP A 179 -6.75 19.96 -7.24
N LEU A 180 -6.89 19.32 -6.09
CA LEU A 180 -6.41 19.79 -4.80
C LEU A 180 -5.16 18.96 -4.47
N PRO A 181 -3.98 19.57 -4.26
CA PRO A 181 -2.81 18.82 -3.83
C PRO A 181 -2.94 18.42 -2.35
N ASP A 182 -2.26 17.34 -1.97
CA ASP A 182 -2.05 17.02 -0.55
C ASP A 182 -1.08 18.05 0.07
N LEU A 183 -1.62 18.98 0.84
CA LEU A 183 -0.87 20.08 1.46
C LEU A 183 0.12 19.58 2.52
N GLU A 184 -0.16 18.46 3.14
CA GLU A 184 0.74 17.84 4.11
C GLU A 184 1.96 17.27 3.40
N ALA A 185 1.77 16.57 2.27
CA ALA A 185 2.87 16.08 1.43
C ALA A 185 3.77 17.20 0.90
N LEU A 186 3.25 18.42 0.67
CA LEU A 186 4.05 19.57 0.22
C LEU A 186 5.00 20.13 1.29
N GLN A 187 4.72 19.89 2.57
CA GLN A 187 5.53 20.40 3.68
C GLN A 187 6.60 19.41 4.15
N ARG A 188 6.56 18.20 3.61
CA ARG A 188 7.44 17.06 3.93
C ARG A 188 7.99 16.51 2.60
N PRO A 189 8.90 15.52 2.58
CA PRO A 189 9.31 14.89 1.33
C PRO A 189 8.23 13.90 0.89
N GLY A 190 7.03 14.35 0.55
CA GLY A 190 5.91 13.51 0.10
C GLY A 190 5.22 12.69 1.20
N HIS A 191 4.09 12.08 0.86
CA HIS A 191 3.39 11.17 1.74
C HIS A 191 4.07 9.80 1.72
N ARG A 192 4.67 9.40 2.84
CA ARG A 192 5.48 8.18 2.89
C ARG A 192 4.61 6.93 3.02
N LEU A 193 4.76 6.01 2.07
CA LEU A 193 4.26 4.65 2.10
C LEU A 193 5.43 3.68 2.21
N THR A 194 5.39 2.79 3.20
CA THR A 194 6.41 1.75 3.42
C THR A 194 5.79 0.38 3.18
N LEU A 195 6.58 -0.53 2.59
CA LEU A 195 6.13 -1.89 2.36
C LEU A 195 6.00 -2.59 3.70
N LEU A 196 4.80 -3.06 4.00
CA LEU A 196 4.57 -3.94 5.12
C LEU A 196 4.93 -5.37 4.69
N PRO A 197 5.85 -6.04 5.41
CA PRO A 197 6.08 -7.47 5.22
C PRO A 197 4.77 -8.23 5.41
N GLU A 198 4.51 -9.24 4.57
CA GLU A 198 3.31 -10.06 4.72
C GLU A 198 3.22 -10.58 6.17
N PRO A 199 2.06 -10.45 6.85
CA PRO A 199 1.94 -10.94 8.20
C PRO A 199 2.33 -12.42 8.26
N ALA A 200 3.30 -12.74 9.13
CA ALA A 200 3.80 -14.09 9.38
C ALA A 200 2.70 -15.13 9.65
N THR A 201 1.49 -14.67 9.94
CA THR A 201 0.26 -15.42 10.17
C THR A 201 -0.07 -16.42 9.06
N LEU A 202 0.10 -16.09 7.77
CA LEU A 202 -0.19 -17.02 6.67
C LEU A 202 0.81 -18.18 6.64
N SER A 203 2.11 -17.87 6.73
CA SER A 203 3.18 -18.86 6.80
C SER A 203 3.05 -19.75 8.05
N LEU A 204 2.72 -19.16 9.21
CA LEU A 204 2.44 -19.90 10.44
C LEU A 204 1.18 -20.77 10.34
N LEU A 205 0.14 -20.33 9.65
CA LEU A 205 -1.08 -21.13 9.43
C LEU A 205 -0.78 -22.35 8.56
N VAL A 206 -0.03 -22.16 7.47
CA VAL A 206 0.38 -23.26 6.58
C VAL A 206 1.30 -24.24 7.32
N LEU A 207 2.30 -23.76 8.05
CA LEU A 207 3.17 -24.61 8.86
C LEU A 207 2.42 -25.32 10.00
N GLY A 208 1.49 -24.62 10.65
CA GLY A 208 0.60 -25.17 11.67
C GLY A 208 -0.28 -26.29 11.11
N ALA A 209 -0.89 -26.08 9.94
CA ALA A 209 -1.68 -27.09 9.23
C ALA A 209 -0.83 -28.29 8.81
N ALA A 210 0.38 -28.07 8.28
CA ALA A 210 1.31 -29.13 7.91
C ALA A 210 1.76 -29.97 9.12
N CYS A 211 2.05 -29.33 10.26
CA CYS A 211 2.36 -30.01 11.52
C CYS A 211 1.17 -30.83 12.04
N LEU A 212 -0.06 -30.30 11.97
CA LEU A 212 -1.27 -31.03 12.36
C LEU A 212 -1.56 -32.24 11.47
N LEU A 213 -1.29 -32.13 10.17
CA LEU A 213 -1.45 -33.23 9.21
C LEU A 213 -0.39 -34.33 9.40
N ARG A 214 0.85 -33.96 9.74
CA ARG A 214 1.90 -34.93 10.09
C ARG A 214 1.64 -35.67 11.41
N ARG A 215 0.99 -35.01 12.39
CA ARG A 215 0.62 -35.63 13.66
C ARG A 215 -0.55 -36.63 13.55
N ARG A 216 -1.30 -36.60 12.45
CA ARG A 216 -2.45 -37.49 12.20
C ARG A 216 -2.10 -38.76 11.42
N ARG A 217 -0.83 -38.99 11.10
CA ARG A 217 -0.30 -40.26 10.57
C ARG A 217 0.58 -40.92 11.61
#